data_AF-A0A847D0X1-F1
#
_entry.id   AF-A0A847D0X1-F1
#
_cell.length_a   1.000
_cell.length_b   1.000
_cell.length_c   1.000
_cell.angle_alpha   90.00
_cell.angle_beta   90.00
_cell.angle_gamma   90.00
#
_symmetry.space_group_name_H-M   'P 1'
#
loop_
_entity.id
_entity.type
_entity.pdbx_description
1 polymer ?
#
loop_
_entity_poly.entity_id
_entity_poly.type
_entity_poly.pdbx_seq_one_letter_code
_entity_poly.pdbx_strand_id
1 'polypeptide(L)'
;MLFCPLFIVTGFYTLKGAFGIESLFTDGLLFIFGIISGQLLASRTYRYVEPHRIRIGMAVALWLILALAFVLFSFQPPVLPLFLDTPTGSYGF
;
A
#
# COMPACT_ATOMS: atom_id res chain seq x y z
N MET A 1 9.73 -0.31 -1.51
CA MET A 1 8.55 0.09 -2.32
C MET A 1 7.28 -0.58 -1.81
N LEU A 2 7.13 -1.91 -1.80
CA LEU A 2 5.90 -2.58 -1.36
C LEU A 2 5.60 -2.54 0.14
N PHE A 3 6.61 -2.27 0.97
CA PHE A 3 6.45 -2.33 2.42
C PHE A 3 5.37 -1.40 2.95
N CYS A 4 5.35 -0.14 2.49
CA CYS A 4 4.38 0.86 2.93
C CYS A 4 2.93 0.44 2.64
N PRO A 5 2.52 0.14 1.39
CA PRO A 5 1.14 -0.27 1.11
C PRO A 5 0.76 -1.58 1.81
N LEU A 6 1.69 -2.53 1.95
CA LEU A 6 1.42 -3.77 2.69
C LEU A 6 1.17 -3.50 4.17
N PHE A 7 1.99 -2.67 4.81
CA PHE A 7 1.84 -2.31 6.22
C PHE A 7 0.52 -1.59 6.48
N ILE A 8 0.14 -0.67 5.58
CA ILE A 8 -1.12 0.07 5.70
C ILE A 8 -2.32 -0.89 5.53
N VAL A 9 -2.32 -1.72 4.49
CA VAL A 9 -3.45 -2.64 4.24
C VAL A 9 -3.59 -3.64 5.38
N THR A 10 -2.50 -4.29 5.82
CA THR A 10 -2.59 -5.25 6.92
C THR A 10 -2.99 -4.59 8.23
N GLY A 11 -2.42 -3.42 8.55
CA GLY A 11 -2.78 -2.67 9.74
C GLY A 11 -4.26 -2.25 9.74
N PHE A 12 -4.75 -1.71 8.63
CA PHE A 12 -6.15 -1.30 8.48
C PHE A 12 -7.11 -2.46 8.71
N TYR A 13 -6.90 -3.59 8.03
CA TYR A 13 -7.77 -4.76 8.20
C TYR A 13 -7.66 -5.41 9.58
N THR A 14 -6.50 -5.34 10.21
CA THR A 14 -6.33 -5.82 11.58
C THR A 14 -7.08 -4.92 12.56
N LEU A 15 -6.99 -3.60 12.42
CA LEU A 15 -7.68 -2.64 13.27
C LEU A 15 -9.21 -2.70 13.09
N LYS A 16 -9.68 -2.73 11.84
CA LYS A 16 -11.09 -2.84 11.52
C LYS A 16 -11.67 -4.20 11.89
N GLY A 17 -10.97 -5.29 11.55
CA GLY A 17 -11.46 -6.65 11.73
C GLY A 17 -11.32 -7.19 13.16
N ALA A 18 -10.18 -6.99 13.82
CA ALA A 18 -9.92 -7.55 15.14
C ALA A 18 -10.36 -6.62 16.29
N PHE A 19 -10.27 -5.30 16.09
CA PHE A 19 -10.57 -4.31 17.14
C PHE A 19 -11.84 -3.51 16.88
N GLY A 20 -12.43 -3.57 15.68
CA GLY A 20 -13.62 -2.79 15.33
C GLY A 20 -13.38 -1.28 15.29
N ILE A 21 -12.11 -0.85 15.21
CA ILE A 21 -11.74 0.56 15.23
C ILE A 21 -11.71 1.07 13.79
N GLU A 22 -12.66 1.90 13.44
CA GLU A 22 -12.73 2.61 12.16
C GLU A 22 -12.73 4.11 12.44
N SER A 23 -11.56 4.74 12.30
CA SER A 23 -11.38 6.17 12.56
C SER A 23 -10.33 6.74 11.64
N LEU A 24 -10.67 7.87 11.02
CA LEU A 24 -9.77 8.66 10.16
C LEU A 24 -8.44 8.98 10.86
N PHE A 25 -8.46 9.18 12.18
CA PHE A 25 -7.26 9.46 12.97
C PHE A 25 -6.30 8.26 12.98
N THR A 26 -6.84 7.05 13.19
CA THR A 26 -6.05 5.81 13.20
C THR A 26 -5.45 5.54 11.82
N ASP A 27 -6.22 5.77 10.76
CA ASP A 27 -5.74 5.60 9.37
C ASP A 27 -4.63 6.60 9.03
N GLY A 28 -4.77 7.85 9.47
CA GLY A 28 -3.73 8.88 9.32
C GLY A 28 -2.44 8.52 10.05
N LEU A 29 -2.54 7.99 11.28
CA LEU A 29 -1.36 7.48 12.00
C LEU A 29 -0.73 6.30 11.26
N LEU A 30 -1.53 5.35 10.79
CA LEU A 30 -1.03 4.17 10.08
C LEU A 30 -0.30 4.54 8.79
N PHE A 31 -0.81 5.55 8.07
CA PHE A 31 -0.14 6.13 6.90
C PHE A 31 1.22 6.75 7.26
N ILE A 32 1.28 7.58 8.31
CA ILE A 32 2.54 8.19 8.77
C ILE A 32 3.56 7.11 9.16
N PHE A 33 3.15 6.11 9.95
CA PHE A 33 4.03 5.02 10.35
C PHE A 33 4.49 4.17 9.15
N GLY A 34 3.58 3.88 8.21
CA GLY A 34 3.89 3.15 6.98
C GLY A 34 4.93 3.87 6.12
N ILE A 35 4.81 5.19 5.98
CA ILE A 35 5.80 6.01 5.26
C ILE A 35 7.14 6.02 5.98
N ILE A 36 7.17 6.36 7.27
CA ILE A 36 8.42 6.48 8.03
C ILE A 36 9.19 5.16 8.00
N SER A 37 8.50 4.05 8.30
CA SER A 37 9.11 2.71 8.28
C SER A 37 9.57 2.29 6.89
N GLY A 38 8.76 2.56 5.86
CA GLY A 38 9.11 2.30 4.46
C GLY A 38 10.34 3.07 3.99
N GLN A 39 10.44 4.36 4.33
CA GLN A 39 11.58 5.21 3.97
C GLN A 39 12.85 4.82 4.75
N LEU A 40 12.72 4.47 6.03
CA LEU A 40 13.85 3.99 6.83
C LEU A 40 14.39 2.67 6.25
N LEU A 41 13.51 1.75 5.88
CA LEU A 41 13.89 0.49 5.26
C LEU A 41 14.55 0.73 3.90
N ALA A 42 13.99 1.60 3.07
CA ALA A 42 14.57 1.96 1.78
C ALA A 42 15.98 2.56 1.95
N SER A 43 16.16 3.50 2.88
CA SER A 43 17.46 4.12 3.17
C SER A 43 18.51 3.09 3.59
N ARG A 44 18.14 2.13 4.46
CA ARG A 44 19.02 1.01 4.82
C ARG A 44 19.36 0.15 3.61
N THR A 45 18.39 -0.20 2.78
CA THR A 45 18.63 -0.98 1.56
C THR A 45 19.58 -0.25 0.62
N TYR A 46 19.38 1.05 0.37
CA TYR A 46 20.26 1.84 -0.48
C TYR A 46 21.70 1.93 0.05
N ARG A 47 21.88 1.94 1.37
CA ARG A 47 23.22 2.08 1.99
C ARG A 47 24.00 0.77 2.06
N TYR A 48 23.33 -0.36 2.27
CA TYR A 48 23.99 -1.63 2.58
C TYR A 48 23.87 -2.70 1.48
N VAL A 49 22.99 -2.50 0.49
CA VAL A 49 22.78 -3.48 -0.57
C VAL A 49 23.43 -2.98 -1.85
N GLU A 50 24.38 -3.76 -2.38
CA GLU A 50 24.98 -3.45 -3.67
C GLU A 50 23.92 -3.50 -4.79
N PRO A 51 23.90 -2.47 -5.67
CA PRO A 51 22.97 -2.38 -6.77
C PRO A 51 23.27 -3.45 -7.82
N HIS A 52 22.58 -4.58 -7.73
CA HIS A 52 22.65 -5.62 -8.75
C HIS A 52 21.67 -5.31 -9.90
N ARG A 53 22.11 -5.38 -11.15
CA ARG A 53 21.31 -5.03 -12.35
C ARG A 53 19.94 -5.75 -12.39
N ILE A 54 19.90 -7.04 -12.01
CA ILE A 54 18.66 -7.81 -11.96
C ILE A 54 17.69 -7.24 -10.90
N ARG A 55 18.21 -6.86 -9.72
CA ARG A 55 17.37 -6.29 -8.64
C ARG A 55 16.79 -4.93 -9.03
N ILE A 56 17.57 -4.11 -9.75
CA ILE A 56 17.09 -2.83 -10.29
C ILE A 56 16.00 -3.07 -11.34
N GLY A 57 16.22 -3.99 -12.28
CA GLY A 57 15.22 -4.35 -13.29
C GLY A 57 13.91 -4.82 -12.67
N MET A 58 13.98 -5.69 -11.65
CA MET A 58 12.81 -6.13 -10.89
C MET A 58 12.11 -4.96 -10.19
N ALA A 59 12.86 -4.05 -9.56
CA ALA A 59 12.27 -2.88 -8.87
C ALA A 59 11.53 -1.95 -9.85
N VAL A 60 12.10 -1.70 -11.03
CA VAL A 60 11.47 -0.89 -12.09
C VAL A 60 10.23 -1.57 -12.63
N ALA A 61 10.29 -2.86 -12.96
CA ALA A 61 9.13 -3.62 -13.44
C ALA A 61 7.99 -3.59 -12.42
N LEU A 62 8.32 -3.77 -11.14
CA LEU A 62 7.34 -3.80 -10.07
C LEU A 62 6.72 -2.41 -9.81
N TRP A 63 7.51 -1.34 -9.95
CA TRP A 63 7.01 0.03 -9.90
C TRP A 63 6.06 0.33 -11.07
N LEU A 64 6.40 -0.11 -12.29
CA LEU A 64 5.52 0.05 -13.46
C LEU A 64 4.20 -0.70 -13.30
N ILE A 65 4.23 -1.94 -12.79
CA ILE A 65 3.02 -2.71 -12.51
C ILE A 65 2.15 -1.97 -11.49
N LEU A 66 2.75 -1.43 -10.42
CA LEU A 66 2.01 -0.68 -9.40
C LEU A 66 1.39 0.59 -9.98
N ALA A 67 2.14 1.34 -10.79
CA ALA A 67 1.64 2.55 -11.45
C ALA A 67 0.48 2.24 -12.41
N LEU A 68 0.61 1.17 -13.20
CA LEU A 68 -0.44 0.73 -14.11
C LEU A 68 -1.69 0.28 -13.34
N ALA A 69 -1.52 -0.49 -12.26
CA ALA A 69 -2.62 -0.90 -11.41
C ALA A 69 -3.33 0.30 -10.76
N PHE A 70 -2.58 1.30 -10.30
CA PHE A 70 -3.14 2.53 -9.76
C PHE A 70 -4.01 3.25 -10.80
N VAL A 71 -3.53 3.41 -12.03
CA VAL A 71 -4.30 4.05 -13.11
C VAL A 71 -5.55 3.23 -13.46
N LEU A 72 -5.40 1.92 -13.71
CA LEU A 72 -6.51 1.07 -14.11
C LEU A 72 -7.60 0.99 -13.03
N PHE A 73 -7.21 0.77 -11.77
CA PHE A 73 -8.16 0.62 -10.67
C PHE A 73 -8.79 1.94 -10.25
N SER A 74 -8.18 3.08 -10.59
CA SER A 74 -8.80 4.39 -10.35
C SER A 74 -9.99 4.66 -11.27
N PHE A 75 -10.03 4.07 -12.47
CA PHE A 75 -11.15 4.24 -13.41
C PHE A 75 -12.08 3.02 -13.45
N GLN A 76 -11.53 1.83 -13.22
CA GLN A 76 -12.26 0.56 -13.21
C GLN A 76 -11.83 -0.25 -11.99
N PRO A 77 -12.35 0.08 -10.80
CA PRO A 77 -12.01 -0.65 -9.59
C PRO A 77 -12.47 -2.10 -9.72
N PRO A 78 -11.63 -3.08 -9.35
CA PRO A 78 -12.03 -4.47 -9.38
C PRO A 78 -13.10 -4.73 -8.31
N VAL A 79 -13.99 -5.68 -8.59
CA VAL A 79 -15.08 -6.12 -7.69
C VAL A 79 -14.50 -6.98 -6.55
N LEU A 80 -13.61 -6.40 -5.76
CA LEU A 80 -12.98 -7.00 -4.60
C LEU A 80 -13.47 -6.27 -3.35
N PRO A 81 -13.74 -6.96 -2.23
CA PRO A 81 -14.21 -6.33 -0.98
C PRO A 81 -13.35 -5.16 -0.49
N LEU A 82 -12.10 -5.09 -0.97
CA LEU A 82 -11.15 -4.00 -0.71
C LEU A 82 -11.54 -2.65 -1.31
N PHE A 83 -12.29 -2.66 -2.41
CA PHE A 83 -12.76 -1.47 -3.13
C PHE A 83 -14.26 -1.23 -2.95
N LEU A 84 -14.94 -2.07 -2.15
CA LEU A 84 -16.35 -1.92 -1.85
C LEU A 84 -16.52 -0.83 -0.79
N ASP A 85 -17.22 0.23 -1.16
CA ASP A 85 -17.63 1.25 -0.21
C ASP A 85 -18.82 0.73 0.61
N THR A 86 -18.58 0.40 1.88
CA THR A 86 -19.57 -0.27 2.74
C THR A 86 -20.88 0.50 2.96
N PRO A 87 -20.92 1.85 2.98
CA PRO A 87 -22.18 2.59 3.12
C PRO A 87 -23.04 2.58 1.84
N THR A 88 -22.41 2.56 0.66
CA THR A 88 -23.10 2.70 -0.64
C THR A 88 -23.20 1.39 -1.42
N GLY A 89 -22.44 0.35 -1.04
CA GLY A 89 -22.36 -0.92 -1.75
C GLY A 89 -21.72 -0.81 -3.14
N SER A 90 -21.11 0.33 -3.46
CA SER A 90 -20.54 0.62 -4.78
C SER A 90 -19.03 0.39 -4.79
N TYR A 91 -18.50 0.13 -5.99
CA TYR A 91 -17.06 -0.02 -6.21
C TYR A 91 -16.56 1.24 -6.92
N GLY A 92 -15.78 2.07 -6.22
CA GLY A 92 -15.33 3.37 -6.74
C GLY A 92 -16.32 4.49 -6.53
N PHE A 93 -16.20 5.55 -7.34
CA PHE A 93 -17.12 6.69 -7.35
C PHE A 93 -18.54 6.28 -7.78
#